data_AF-A0A0S8AGQ0-F1
#
_entry.id   AF-A0A0S8AGQ0-F1
#
_cell.length_a   1.000
_cell.length_b   1.000
_cell.length_c   1.000
_cell.angle_alpha   90.00
_cell.angle_beta   90.00
_cell.angle_gamma   90.00
#
_symmetry.space_group_name_H-M   'P 1'
#
loop_
_entity.id
_entity.type
_entity.pdbx_description
1 polymer ?
#
loop_
_entity_poly.entity_id
_entity_poly.type
_entity_poly.pdbx_seq_one_letter_code
_entity_poly.pdbx_strand_id
1 'polypeptide(L)'
;MKNWLKKFDDAMVAAAFAEAGEFETARETLKERRTIMLALTGDSQDEKAFRFAINACRRVRADLEILYSGQKKERVPEWIRSELRSEGIEYNFAKVDGCVREAVQKHTYKRSDILFVVVESSDRLNMECKKSQKMISKSWKDLQCPLVVVSELASA
;
A
#
# COMPACT_ATOMS: atom_id res chain seq x y z
N MET A 1 -23.35 -10.01 0.15
CA MET A 1 -23.54 -11.46 0.32
C MET A 1 -22.26 -12.26 0.06
N LYS A 2 -21.58 -12.11 -1.10
CA LYS A 2 -20.40 -12.91 -1.46
C LYS A 2 -19.25 -12.90 -0.43
N ASN A 3 -18.95 -11.74 0.17
CA ASN A 3 -17.91 -11.63 1.20
C ASN A 3 -18.28 -12.29 2.54
N TRP A 4 -19.57 -12.39 2.87
CA TRP A 4 -19.99 -13.01 4.14
C TRP A 4 -19.89 -14.53 4.07
N LEU A 5 -20.31 -15.13 2.95
CA LEU A 5 -20.14 -16.56 2.68
C LEU A 5 -18.67 -16.96 2.75
N LYS A 6 -17.79 -16.20 2.07
CA LYS A 6 -16.35 -16.46 2.11
C LYS A 6 -15.77 -16.39 3.53
N LYS A 7 -16.14 -15.37 4.31
CA LYS A 7 -15.70 -15.25 5.71
C LYS A 7 -16.18 -16.41 6.59
N PHE A 8 -17.36 -16.95 6.32
CA PHE A 8 -17.87 -18.12 7.01
C PHE A 8 -17.09 -19.38 6.61
N ASP A 9 -16.82 -19.57 5.32
CA ASP A 9 -16.02 -20.68 4.82
C ASP A 9 -14.58 -20.64 5.39
N ASP A 10 -13.92 -19.48 5.34
CA ASP A 10 -12.59 -19.27 5.92
C ASP A 10 -12.58 -19.60 7.44
N ALA A 11 -13.67 -19.29 8.16
CA ALA A 11 -13.81 -19.62 9.57
C ALA A 11 -13.96 -21.13 9.82
N MET A 12 -14.71 -21.84 8.98
CA MET A 12 -14.86 -23.30 9.08
C MET A 12 -13.55 -24.02 8.76
N VAL A 13 -12.85 -23.57 7.72
CA VAL A 13 -11.52 -24.09 7.35
C VAL A 13 -10.53 -23.87 8.49
N ALA A 14 -10.51 -22.67 9.07
CA ALA A 14 -9.65 -22.35 10.20
C ALA A 14 -9.95 -23.21 11.44
N ALA A 15 -11.23 -23.45 11.74
CA ALA A 15 -11.64 -24.32 12.84
C ALA A 15 -11.13 -25.75 12.64
N ALA A 16 -11.28 -26.32 11.44
CA ALA A 16 -10.76 -27.65 11.13
C ALA A 16 -9.24 -27.77 11.30
N PHE A 17 -8.47 -26.76 10.83
CA PHE A 17 -7.03 -26.72 11.07
C PHE A 17 -6.68 -26.62 12.56
N ALA A 18 -7.41 -25.80 13.32
CA ALA A 18 -7.19 -25.68 14.77
C ALA A 18 -7.49 -27.00 15.52
N GLU A 19 -8.54 -27.72 15.14
CA GLU A 19 -8.90 -29.03 15.69
C GLU A 19 -7.83 -30.09 15.39
N ALA A 20 -7.20 -30.03 14.22
CA ALA A 20 -6.07 -30.89 13.85
C ALA A 20 -4.74 -30.51 14.54
N GLY A 21 -4.72 -29.43 15.34
CA GLY A 21 -3.51 -28.91 15.98
C GLY A 21 -2.65 -28.02 15.09
N GLU A 22 -3.10 -27.71 13.87
CA GLU A 22 -2.44 -26.82 12.91
C GLU A 22 -2.79 -25.35 13.15
N PHE A 23 -2.39 -24.82 14.30
CA PHE A 23 -2.76 -23.46 14.72
C PHE A 23 -2.22 -22.34 13.82
N GLU A 24 -1.07 -22.54 13.17
CA GLU A 24 -0.52 -21.55 12.23
C GLU A 24 -1.40 -21.44 10.98
N THR A 25 -1.73 -22.57 10.36
CA THR A 25 -2.62 -22.64 9.19
C THR A 25 -4.01 -22.08 9.50
N ALA A 26 -4.55 -22.37 10.69
CA ALA A 26 -5.80 -21.80 11.15
C ALA A 26 -5.77 -20.26 11.21
N ARG A 27 -4.68 -19.69 11.76
CA ARG A 27 -4.50 -18.23 11.85
C ARG A 27 -4.29 -17.59 10.49
N GLU A 28 -3.59 -18.26 9.58
CA GLU A 28 -3.39 -17.76 8.21
C GLU A 28 -4.68 -17.75 7.41
N THR A 29 -5.54 -18.77 7.58
CA THR A 29 -6.85 -18.85 6.93
C THR A 29 -7.77 -17.68 7.33
N LEU A 30 -7.75 -17.29 8.61
CA LEU A 30 -8.53 -16.16 9.12
C LEU A 30 -7.92 -14.78 8.82
N LYS A 31 -6.70 -14.74 8.28
CA LYS A 31 -5.95 -13.50 8.14
C LYS A 31 -6.61 -12.60 7.11
N GLU A 32 -7.22 -11.51 7.56
CA GLU A 32 -7.64 -10.44 6.65
C GLU A 32 -6.40 -9.90 5.93
N ARG A 33 -6.43 -9.91 4.59
CA ARG A 33 -5.36 -9.32 3.79
C ARG A 33 -5.24 -7.86 4.17
N ARG A 34 -4.09 -7.50 4.74
CA ARG A 34 -3.73 -6.13 5.08
C ARG A 34 -2.81 -5.64 3.99
N THR A 35 -3.04 -4.42 3.53
CA THR A 35 -2.26 -3.84 2.45
C THR A 35 -1.64 -2.54 2.91
N ILE A 36 -0.36 -2.34 2.61
CA ILE A 36 0.28 -1.03 2.67
C ILE A 36 0.34 -0.51 1.25
N MET A 37 -0.13 0.71 1.04
CA MET A 37 -0.08 1.35 -0.27
C MET A 37 1.14 2.25 -0.35
N LEU A 38 1.93 2.14 -1.42
CA LEU A 38 3.11 2.97 -1.67
C LEU A 38 2.90 3.75 -2.96
N ALA A 39 2.93 5.07 -2.87
CA ALA A 39 2.86 5.94 -4.04
C ALA A 39 4.28 6.35 -4.47
N LEU A 40 4.66 5.98 -5.69
CA LEU A 40 5.96 6.22 -6.30
C LEU A 40 5.85 7.15 -7.51
N THR A 41 6.89 7.95 -7.73
CA THR A 41 6.93 8.95 -8.82
C THR A 41 7.95 8.62 -9.91
N GLY A 42 8.83 7.66 -9.65
CA GLY A 42 9.82 7.14 -10.58
C GLY A 42 11.20 7.76 -10.51
N ASP A 43 11.48 8.59 -9.52
CA ASP A 43 12.80 9.19 -9.32
C ASP A 43 13.58 8.52 -8.18
N SER A 44 14.81 9.00 -7.93
CA SER A 44 15.72 8.42 -6.94
C SER A 44 15.27 8.61 -5.48
N GLN A 45 14.29 9.48 -5.20
CA GLN A 45 13.82 9.73 -3.84
C GLN A 45 12.83 8.64 -3.36
N ASP A 46 12.25 7.88 -4.30
CA ASP A 46 11.33 6.77 -4.04
C ASP A 46 11.96 5.66 -3.16
N GLU A 47 13.28 5.52 -3.13
CA GLU A 47 13.98 4.42 -2.42
C GLU A 47 13.67 4.40 -0.92
N LYS A 48 13.58 5.56 -0.27
CA LYS A 48 13.35 5.64 1.18
C LYS A 48 11.92 5.29 1.55
N ALA A 49 10.95 5.83 0.80
CA ALA A 49 9.54 5.48 0.95
C ALA A 49 9.33 3.98 0.70
N PHE A 50 9.98 3.44 -0.33
CA PHE A 50 9.98 2.01 -0.61
C PHE A 50 10.56 1.18 0.54
N ARG A 51 11.77 1.52 1.03
CA ARG A 51 12.41 0.79 2.14
C ARG A 51 11.58 0.86 3.42
N PHE A 52 10.94 2.00 3.70
CA PHE A 52 10.00 2.10 4.80
C PHE A 52 8.80 1.16 4.61
N ALA A 53 8.17 1.17 3.43
CA ALA A 53 7.01 0.36 3.14
C ALA A 53 7.30 -1.16 3.26
N ILE A 54 8.44 -1.62 2.73
CA ILE A 54 8.89 -3.01 2.86
C ILE A 54 9.08 -3.42 4.32
N ASN A 55 9.82 -2.60 5.09
CA ASN A 55 10.04 -2.86 6.51
C ASN A 55 8.73 -2.91 7.30
N ALA A 56 7.78 -2.05 6.95
CA ALA A 56 6.46 -2.08 7.55
C ALA A 56 5.68 -3.35 7.17
N CYS A 57 5.64 -3.72 5.88
CA CYS A 57 5.00 -4.94 5.39
C CYS A 57 5.46 -6.17 6.16
N ARG A 58 6.78 -6.32 6.38
CA ARG A 58 7.36 -7.42 7.17
C ARG A 58 6.83 -7.46 8.61
N ARG A 59 6.82 -6.31 9.29
CA ARG A 59 6.45 -6.20 10.71
C ARG A 59 4.97 -6.48 10.94
N VAL A 60 4.11 -5.97 10.06
CA VAL A 60 2.65 -6.12 10.19
C VAL A 60 2.09 -7.29 9.39
N ARG A 61 2.96 -8.03 8.68
CA ARG A 61 2.64 -9.12 7.74
C ARG A 61 1.57 -8.70 6.73
N ALA A 62 1.80 -7.57 6.06
CA ALA A 62 0.91 -6.99 5.05
C ALA A 62 1.49 -7.15 3.63
N ASP A 63 0.61 -7.17 2.63
CA ASP A 63 0.94 -7.11 1.21
C ASP A 63 1.25 -5.66 0.82
N LEU A 64 1.96 -5.48 -0.30
CA LEU A 64 2.28 -4.14 -0.82
C LEU A 64 1.44 -3.81 -2.07
N GLU A 65 0.84 -2.63 -2.12
CA GLU A 65 0.22 -2.10 -3.34
C GLU A 65 1.00 -0.88 -3.82
N ILE A 66 1.60 -0.96 -5.00
CA ILE A 66 2.41 0.11 -5.56
C ILE A 66 1.59 0.89 -6.58
N LEU A 67 1.34 2.15 -6.26
CA LEU A 67 0.81 3.16 -7.18
C LEU A 67 1.96 3.91 -7.82
N TYR A 68 2.09 3.82 -9.13
CA TYR A 68 3.18 4.47 -9.86
C TYR A 68 2.65 5.56 -10.78
N SER A 69 3.03 6.80 -10.48
CA SER A 69 2.72 7.97 -11.29
C SER A 69 3.98 8.47 -11.98
N GLY A 70 4.27 7.94 -13.15
CA GLY A 70 5.41 8.35 -13.96
C GLY A 70 5.16 8.11 -15.44
N GLN A 71 5.55 9.09 -16.27
CA GLN A 71 5.26 9.05 -17.71
C GLN A 71 6.00 7.96 -18.49
N LYS A 72 7.11 7.42 -17.94
CA LYS A 72 8.05 6.60 -18.70
C LYS A 72 8.03 5.09 -18.43
N LYS A 73 7.42 4.62 -17.32
CA LYS A 73 7.51 3.19 -16.94
C LYS A 73 6.12 2.57 -16.81
N GLU A 74 5.88 1.52 -17.59
CA GLU A 74 4.70 0.66 -17.49
C GLU A 74 4.88 -0.50 -16.49
N ARG A 75 6.04 -0.55 -15.83
CA ARG A 75 6.45 -1.67 -14.99
C ARG A 75 7.20 -1.18 -13.76
N VAL A 76 7.00 -1.88 -12.65
CA VAL A 76 7.85 -1.76 -11.46
C VAL A 76 9.33 -1.89 -11.85
N PRO A 77 10.21 -0.95 -11.44
CA PRO A 77 11.66 -1.06 -11.61
C PRO A 77 12.23 -2.40 -11.14
N GLU A 78 13.24 -2.93 -11.82
CA GLU A 78 13.81 -4.25 -11.50
C GLU A 78 14.37 -4.33 -10.07
N TRP A 79 14.99 -3.27 -9.58
CA TRP A 79 15.51 -3.22 -8.21
C TRP A 79 14.41 -3.38 -7.15
N ILE A 80 13.21 -2.81 -7.38
CA ILE A 80 12.04 -3.00 -6.51
C ILE A 80 11.55 -4.45 -6.58
N ARG A 81 11.48 -5.02 -7.79
CA ARG A 81 11.04 -6.41 -7.99
C ARG A 81 11.95 -7.40 -7.29
N SER A 82 13.26 -7.19 -7.40
CA SER A 82 14.28 -8.02 -6.76
C SER A 82 14.14 -7.99 -5.24
N GLU A 83 13.98 -6.80 -4.65
CA GLU A 83 13.83 -6.64 -3.20
C GLU A 83 12.52 -7.25 -2.68
N LEU A 84 11.40 -7.06 -3.40
CA LEU A 84 10.13 -7.68 -3.01
C LEU A 84 10.19 -9.20 -3.03
N ARG A 85 10.92 -9.77 -4.00
CA ARG A 85 11.11 -11.21 -4.14
C ARG A 85 12.00 -11.77 -3.02
N SER A 86 13.10 -11.09 -2.69
CA SER A 86 13.99 -11.54 -1.60
C SER A 86 13.29 -11.51 -0.24
N GLU A 87 12.36 -10.56 -0.05
CA GLU A 87 11.60 -10.41 1.19
C GLU A 87 10.32 -11.27 1.24
N GLY A 88 9.96 -11.97 0.15
CA GLY A 88 8.76 -12.80 0.09
C GLY A 88 7.45 -12.02 0.22
N ILE A 89 7.43 -10.74 -0.17
CA ILE A 89 6.27 -9.86 -0.05
C ILE A 89 5.45 -9.94 -1.34
N GLU A 90 4.18 -10.37 -1.23
CA GLU A 90 3.23 -10.24 -2.33
C GLU A 90 2.98 -8.76 -2.63
N TYR A 91 2.94 -8.42 -3.92
CA TYR A 91 2.64 -7.06 -4.32
C TYR A 91 1.72 -6.96 -5.53
N ASN A 92 0.91 -5.91 -5.53
CA ASN A 92 0.16 -5.43 -6.68
C ASN A 92 0.80 -4.14 -7.21
N PHE A 93 0.68 -3.92 -8.52
CA PHE A 93 1.18 -2.72 -9.17
C PHE A 93 0.09 -2.10 -10.03
N ALA A 94 -0.16 -0.81 -9.83
CA ALA A 94 -1.05 -0.01 -10.64
C ALA A 94 -0.29 1.21 -11.17
N LYS A 95 -0.15 1.30 -12.49
CA LYS A 95 0.24 2.55 -13.15
C LYS A 95 -0.97 3.49 -13.12
N VAL A 96 -0.73 4.74 -12.74
CA VAL A 96 -1.73 5.79 -12.77
C VAL A 96 -1.23 6.95 -13.61
N ASP A 97 -2.11 7.45 -14.46
CA ASP A 97 -1.88 8.67 -15.24
C ASP A 97 -2.59 9.84 -14.53
N GLY A 98 -1.95 11.01 -14.47
CA GLY A 98 -2.51 12.20 -13.85
C GLY A 98 -2.22 12.35 -12.34
N CYS A 99 -3.10 13.06 -11.63
CA CYS A 99 -2.87 13.50 -10.26
C CYS A 99 -2.75 12.32 -9.27
N VAL A 100 -1.56 12.15 -8.68
CA VAL A 100 -1.25 11.07 -7.71
C VAL A 100 -2.24 11.04 -6.56
N ARG A 101 -2.59 12.21 -6.04
CA ARG A 101 -3.56 12.34 -4.96
C ARG A 101 -4.92 11.77 -5.32
N GLU A 102 -5.46 12.11 -6.50
CA GLU A 102 -6.76 11.60 -6.93
C GLU A 102 -6.71 10.08 -7.10
N ALA A 103 -5.60 9.56 -7.62
CA ALA A 103 -5.36 8.14 -7.69
C ALA A 103 -5.37 7.48 -6.30
N VAL A 104 -4.62 8.02 -5.34
CA VAL A 104 -4.58 7.52 -3.95
C VAL A 104 -5.98 7.55 -3.32
N GLN A 105 -6.71 8.67 -3.44
CA GLN A 105 -8.07 8.78 -2.91
C GLN A 105 -9.02 7.76 -3.55
N LYS A 106 -8.95 7.59 -4.86
CA LYS A 106 -9.75 6.60 -5.60
C LYS A 106 -9.44 5.17 -5.17
N HIS A 107 -8.17 4.82 -4.99
CA HIS A 107 -7.76 3.48 -4.61
C HIS A 107 -7.99 3.17 -3.13
N THR A 108 -8.06 4.19 -2.27
CA THR A 108 -8.33 4.00 -0.83
C THR A 108 -9.80 4.12 -0.46
N TYR A 109 -10.63 4.72 -1.31
CA TYR A 109 -12.05 4.92 -1.04
C TYR A 109 -12.77 3.60 -0.78
N LYS A 110 -13.38 3.47 0.41
CA LYS A 110 -14.11 2.28 0.89
C LYS A 110 -13.28 1.00 1.01
N ARG A 111 -11.94 1.08 0.96
CA ARG A 111 -11.05 -0.05 1.19
C ARG A 111 -10.52 -0.04 2.61
N SER A 112 -11.06 -0.94 3.44
CA SER A 112 -10.66 -1.13 4.83
C SER A 112 -9.44 -2.03 5.00
N ASP A 113 -9.01 -2.69 3.93
CA ASP A 113 -7.82 -3.54 3.91
C ASP A 113 -6.51 -2.74 3.86
N ILE A 114 -6.57 -1.48 3.39
CA ILE A 114 -5.40 -0.59 3.33
C ILE A 114 -5.14 0.02 4.72
N LEU A 115 -4.03 -0.37 5.33
CA LEU A 115 -3.64 0.09 6.66
C LEU A 115 -3.21 1.55 6.66
N PHE A 116 -2.43 1.96 5.67
CA PHE A 116 -1.96 3.34 5.46
C PHE A 116 -1.30 3.48 4.09
N VAL A 117 -1.17 4.73 3.65
CA VAL A 117 -0.46 5.12 2.43
C VAL A 117 0.91 5.67 2.79
N VAL A 118 1.95 5.24 2.08
CA VAL A 118 3.34 5.74 2.21
C VAL A 118 3.67 6.58 0.99
N VAL A 119 4.19 7.78 1.24
CA VAL A 119 4.71 8.70 0.23
C VAL A 119 6.07 9.23 0.65
N GLU A 120 6.90 9.60 -0.31
CA GLU A 120 8.19 10.26 -0.04
C GLU A 120 7.95 11.64 0.58
N SER A 121 7.28 12.54 -0.14
CA SER A 121 6.93 13.86 0.39
C SER A 121 5.49 14.26 0.05
N SER A 122 4.94 15.21 0.81
CA SER A 122 3.61 15.77 0.59
C SER A 122 3.50 16.48 -0.77
N ASP A 123 4.60 16.99 -1.32
CA ASP A 123 4.63 17.66 -2.62
C ASP A 123 4.52 16.68 -3.79
N ARG A 124 5.05 15.46 -3.64
CA ARG A 124 4.96 14.39 -4.65
C ARG A 124 3.53 13.96 -4.91
N LEU A 125 2.69 14.03 -3.88
CA LEU A 125 1.27 13.75 -4.00
C LEU A 125 0.52 14.75 -4.89
N ASN A 126 1.05 15.97 -5.05
CA ASN A 126 0.47 16.99 -5.92
C ASN A 126 1.05 16.97 -7.35
N MET A 127 1.89 15.98 -7.69
CA MET A 127 2.40 15.83 -9.05
C MET A 127 1.23 15.66 -10.02
N GLU A 128 1.32 16.39 -11.14
CA GLU A 128 0.31 16.42 -12.19
C GLU A 128 -1.10 16.91 -11.76
N CYS A 129 -1.25 17.42 -10.53
CA CYS A 129 -2.49 18.04 -10.06
C CYS A 129 -2.60 19.50 -10.56
N LYS A 130 -3.83 19.96 -10.85
CA LYS A 130 -4.06 21.33 -11.34
C LYS A 130 -3.67 22.37 -10.26
N LYS A 131 -3.22 23.57 -10.65
CA LYS A 131 -2.78 24.63 -9.71
C LYS A 131 -3.80 24.96 -8.61
N SER A 132 -5.09 24.83 -8.88
CA SER A 132 -6.19 25.03 -7.91
C SER A 132 -6.28 23.95 -6.82
N GLN A 133 -5.65 22.79 -7.02
CA GLN A 133 -5.66 21.64 -6.09
C GLN A 133 -4.42 21.59 -5.19
N LYS A 134 -3.43 22.49 -5.37
CA LYS A 134 -2.17 22.56 -4.62
C LYS A 134 -2.31 23.01 -3.16
N MET A 135 -3.51 23.35 -2.68
CA MET A 135 -3.71 23.78 -1.30
C MET A 135 -3.74 22.54 -0.37
N ILE A 136 -2.55 22.22 0.17
CA ILE A 136 -2.21 20.99 0.90
C ILE A 136 -3.06 20.76 2.17
N SER A 137 -3.46 21.81 2.90
CA SER A 137 -3.94 21.63 4.28
C SER A 137 -5.39 21.16 4.46
N LYS A 138 -6.28 21.33 3.45
CA LYS A 138 -7.71 20.96 3.59
C LYS A 138 -8.10 19.68 2.87
N SER A 139 -7.18 19.13 2.10
CA SER A 139 -7.45 18.23 0.98
C SER A 139 -7.34 16.74 1.28
N TRP A 140 -6.68 16.40 2.40
CA TRP A 140 -6.43 15.03 2.86
C TRP A 140 -7.34 14.61 4.01
N LYS A 141 -8.26 15.48 4.43
CA LYS A 141 -9.26 15.17 5.46
C LYS A 141 -10.16 13.99 5.07
N ASP A 142 -10.28 13.73 3.77
CA ASP A 142 -11.15 12.70 3.23
C ASP A 142 -10.45 11.36 3.00
N LEU A 143 -9.15 11.24 3.30
CA LEU A 143 -8.44 9.96 3.23
C LEU A 143 -8.94 9.06 4.37
N GLN A 144 -9.43 7.87 4.02
CA GLN A 144 -10.03 6.94 4.99
C GLN A 144 -9.00 6.10 5.75
N CYS A 145 -7.71 6.31 5.49
CA CYS A 145 -6.60 5.66 6.16
C CYS A 145 -5.51 6.68 6.51
N PRO A 146 -4.60 6.38 7.46
CA PRO A 146 -3.44 7.20 7.74
C PRO A 146 -2.55 7.42 6.49
N LEU A 147 -1.89 8.57 6.46
CA LEU A 147 -0.86 8.92 5.49
C LEU A 147 0.49 9.02 6.21
N VAL A 148 1.48 8.28 5.73
CA VAL A 148 2.86 8.30 6.19
C VAL A 148 3.71 9.01 5.16
N VAL A 149 4.40 10.07 5.59
CA VAL A 149 5.32 10.85 4.77
C VAL A 149 6.74 10.55 5.22
N VAL A 150 7.60 10.12 4.30
CA VAL A 150 8.98 9.69 4.56
C VAL A 150 9.94 10.73 3.97
N SER A 151 10.16 11.82 4.70
CA SER A 151 11.08 12.88 4.30
C SER A 151 12.50 12.69 4.85
N GLU A 152 13.48 13.36 4.27
CA GLU A 152 14.76 13.59 4.97
C GLU A 152 14.53 14.45 6.22
N LEU A 153 15.31 14.17 7.27
CA LEU A 153 15.56 15.18 8.30
C LEU A 153 16.28 16.33 7.60
N ALA A 154 15.70 17.53 7.69
CA ALA A 154 16.40 18.75 7.29
C ALA A 154 17.78 18.71 7.95
N SER A 155 18.85 18.78 7.14
CA SER A 155 20.20 18.90 7.67
C SER A 155 20.22 20.13 8.59
N ALA A 156 20.43 19.88 9.88
CA ALA A 156 20.53 20.92 10.89
C ALA A 156 21.83 21.72 10.73
#